data_AF-A0A962BMP4-F1
#
_entry.id   AF-A0A962BMP4-F1
#
_cell.length_a   1.000
_cell.length_b   1.000
_cell.length_c   1.000
_cell.angle_alpha   90.00
_cell.angle_beta   90.00
_cell.angle_gamma   90.00
#
_symmetry.space_group_name_H-M   'P 1'
#
loop_
_entity.id
_entity.type
_entity.pdbx_description
1 polymer ?
#
loop_
_entity_poly.entity_id
_entity_poly.type
_entity_poly.pdbx_seq_one_letter_code
_entity_poly.pdbx_strand_id
1 'polypeptide(L)'
;LEVFKTHPAIGSWSYPEAGYTKVLGVPLYAGFMYAAVASYMTQAWRQFELGLTGYPKHRVALPLALAIYANFFTHHFIGDWRWLLIAVLLWQFRHCRVHFTPKGWPEPLKTDATASPWPAQHQILLSGDAPEARQSRPASRQGGRHWLRHAARLTNLRNIMASVLSDPGHPPRRYWMPMPLAFVLIGFFIWIAENIATFFGAWVYPDQHDGWQLVHWGKISSWSLLVVITFLIVAELQRARQRRRRAAFRLFSATTKSGCRTGGHPLGA
;
A
#
# COMPACT_ATOMS: atom_id res chain seq x y z
N LEU A 1 12.41 -19.00 3.60
CA LEU A 1 11.41 -19.82 2.88
C LEU A 1 11.99 -20.32 1.56
N GLU A 2 12.40 -19.40 0.67
CA GLU A 2 12.91 -19.72 -0.67
C GLU A 2 13.98 -20.81 -0.68
N VAL A 3 15.08 -20.61 0.05
CA VAL A 3 16.20 -21.57 0.14
C VAL A 3 15.75 -22.97 0.58
N PHE A 4 14.79 -23.07 1.50
CA PHE A 4 14.26 -24.36 1.96
C PHE A 4 13.42 -25.04 0.88
N LYS A 5 12.60 -24.26 0.17
CA LYS A 5 11.65 -24.78 -0.83
C LYS A 5 12.31 -25.16 -2.14
N THR A 6 13.36 -24.44 -2.53
CA THR A 6 14.17 -24.74 -3.72
C THR A 6 15.28 -25.74 -3.46
N HIS A 7 15.48 -26.17 -2.20
CA HIS A 7 16.49 -27.15 -1.86
C HIS A 7 16.21 -28.49 -2.59
N PRO A 8 17.21 -29.19 -3.14
CA PRO A 8 17.00 -30.44 -3.89
C PRO A 8 16.21 -31.51 -3.13
N ALA A 9 16.38 -31.59 -1.80
CA ALA A 9 15.63 -32.52 -0.95
C ALA A 9 14.13 -32.22 -0.81
N ILE A 10 13.70 -30.99 -1.11
CA ILE A 10 12.29 -30.55 -1.02
C ILE A 10 11.70 -30.34 -2.42
N GLY A 11 12.46 -29.71 -3.32
CA GLY A 11 12.15 -29.61 -4.75
C GLY A 11 10.78 -29.00 -5.06
N SER A 12 10.30 -28.03 -4.28
CA SER A 12 8.95 -27.48 -4.48
C SER A 12 8.82 -26.69 -5.79
N TRP A 13 9.88 -25.99 -6.20
CA TRP A 13 10.08 -25.37 -7.51
C TRP A 13 11.57 -25.14 -7.73
N SER A 14 11.94 -24.79 -8.96
CA SER A 14 13.32 -24.52 -9.35
C SER A 14 13.43 -23.28 -10.22
N TYR A 15 14.63 -22.70 -10.20
CA TYR A 15 15.03 -21.60 -11.07
C TYR A 15 15.98 -22.13 -12.14
N PRO A 16 15.47 -22.53 -13.31
CA PRO A 16 16.23 -23.28 -14.31
C PRO A 16 17.36 -22.44 -14.94
N GLU A 17 17.13 -21.14 -15.11
CA GLU A 17 18.06 -20.24 -15.78
C GLU A 17 19.34 -19.99 -14.98
N ALA A 18 20.47 -19.90 -15.68
CA ALA A 18 21.72 -19.44 -15.09
C ALA A 18 21.56 -17.97 -14.63
N GLY A 19 22.12 -17.61 -13.48
CA GLY A 19 22.01 -16.26 -12.94
C GLY A 19 23.29 -15.81 -12.27
N TYR A 20 23.76 -14.61 -12.61
CA TYR A 20 24.98 -14.01 -12.04
C TYR A 20 24.84 -13.71 -10.54
N THR A 21 23.62 -13.44 -10.08
CA THR A 21 23.32 -13.06 -8.68
C THR A 21 22.38 -14.09 -8.04
N LYS A 22 22.95 -15.22 -7.62
CA LYS A 22 22.27 -16.25 -6.82
C LYS A 22 22.94 -16.39 -5.45
N VAL A 23 22.14 -16.56 -4.42
CA VAL A 23 22.61 -16.89 -3.06
C VAL A 23 21.94 -18.20 -2.66
N LEU A 24 22.73 -19.24 -2.37
CA LEU A 24 22.23 -20.58 -2.02
C LEU A 24 21.24 -21.16 -3.06
N GLY A 25 21.51 -20.96 -4.35
CA GLY A 25 20.65 -21.41 -5.45
C GLY A 25 19.42 -20.54 -5.72
N VAL A 26 19.16 -19.54 -4.87
CA VAL A 26 18.02 -18.62 -5.02
C VAL A 26 18.47 -17.33 -5.72
N PRO A 27 17.80 -16.88 -6.79
CA PRO A 27 18.11 -15.63 -7.46
C PRO A 27 17.76 -14.43 -6.59
N LEU A 28 18.60 -13.39 -6.65
CA LEU A 28 18.43 -12.18 -5.85
C LEU A 28 17.08 -11.48 -6.08
N TYR A 29 16.53 -11.58 -7.30
CA TYR A 29 15.24 -10.98 -7.64
C TYR A 29 14.09 -11.54 -6.78
N ALA A 30 14.17 -12.79 -6.31
CA ALA A 30 13.14 -13.38 -5.45
C ALA A 30 12.99 -12.60 -4.14
N GLY A 31 14.11 -12.15 -3.56
CA GLY A 31 14.12 -11.27 -2.39
C GLY A 31 13.46 -9.91 -2.68
N PHE A 32 13.82 -9.28 -3.80
CA PHE A 32 13.19 -8.02 -4.24
C PHE A 32 11.68 -8.19 -4.49
N MET A 33 11.26 -9.34 -5.01
CA MET A 33 9.86 -9.66 -5.25
C MET A 33 9.06 -9.68 -3.94
N TYR A 34 9.55 -10.37 -2.91
CA TYR A 34 8.90 -10.35 -1.59
C TYR A 34 8.88 -8.95 -0.96
N ALA A 35 9.98 -8.20 -1.08
CA ALA A 35 10.05 -6.82 -0.60
C ALA A 35 9.05 -5.90 -1.34
N ALA A 36 8.84 -6.12 -2.64
CA ALA A 36 7.87 -5.38 -3.44
C ALA A 36 6.44 -5.64 -2.96
N VAL A 37 6.07 -6.88 -2.62
CA VAL A 37 4.73 -7.20 -2.07
C VAL A 37 4.49 -6.47 -0.75
N ALA A 38 5.44 -6.52 0.18
CA ALA A 38 5.31 -5.82 1.47
C ALA A 38 5.25 -4.29 1.31
N SER A 39 6.05 -3.75 0.40
CA SER A 39 6.07 -2.32 0.06
C SER A 39 4.75 -1.88 -0.57
N TYR A 40 4.22 -2.67 -1.51
CA TYR A 40 2.91 -2.47 -2.11
C TYR A 40 1.81 -2.48 -1.05
N MET A 41 1.81 -3.46 -0.14
CA MET A 41 0.80 -3.54 0.93
C MET A 41 0.83 -2.30 1.84
N THR A 42 2.02 -1.85 2.22
CA THR A 42 2.20 -0.63 3.02
C THR A 42 1.75 0.62 2.24
N GLN A 43 2.06 0.68 0.94
CA GLN A 43 1.65 1.79 0.09
C GLN A 43 0.15 1.82 -0.13
N ALA A 44 -0.49 0.68 -0.39
CA ALA A 44 -1.93 0.54 -0.52
C ALA A 44 -2.63 1.05 0.74
N TRP A 45 -2.10 0.73 1.93
CA TRP A 45 -2.62 1.26 3.19
C TRP A 45 -2.64 2.79 3.25
N ARG A 46 -1.61 3.44 2.68
CA ARG A 46 -1.47 4.90 2.66
C ARG A 46 -2.31 5.56 1.57
N GLN A 47 -2.38 4.95 0.39
CA GLN A 47 -3.06 5.51 -0.78
C GLN A 47 -4.57 5.30 -0.75
N PHE A 48 -5.03 4.23 -0.10
CA PHE A 48 -6.46 3.91 0.01
C PHE A 48 -7.00 4.14 1.42
N GLU A 49 -6.21 4.75 2.31
CA GLU A 49 -6.56 5.02 3.70
C GLU A 49 -7.25 3.83 4.38
N LEU A 50 -6.65 2.65 4.23
CA LEU A 50 -7.30 1.39 4.58
C LEU A 50 -7.68 1.35 6.07
N GLY A 51 -8.95 1.11 6.34
CA GLY A 51 -9.52 0.93 7.67
C GLY A 51 -10.07 -0.48 7.83
N LEU A 52 -9.82 -1.12 8.97
CA LEU A 52 -10.31 -2.46 9.27
C LEU A 52 -11.29 -2.42 10.44
N THR A 53 -12.54 -2.82 10.20
CA THR A 53 -13.55 -2.99 11.25
C THR A 53 -13.82 -4.47 11.49
N GLY A 54 -14.02 -4.88 12.74
CA GLY A 54 -14.29 -6.28 13.08
C GLY A 54 -13.08 -7.22 12.92
N TYR A 55 -11.88 -6.67 12.73
CA TYR A 55 -10.67 -7.50 12.61
C TYR A 55 -10.36 -8.18 13.96
N PRO A 56 -9.98 -9.48 13.95
CA PRO A 56 -9.79 -10.30 15.15
C PRO A 56 -8.79 -9.74 16.17
N LYS A 57 -8.86 -10.26 17.39
CA LYS A 57 -7.88 -9.92 18.43
C LYS A 57 -6.49 -10.40 17.97
N HIS A 58 -5.44 -9.61 18.26
CA HIS A 58 -4.05 -9.96 17.93
C HIS A 58 -3.65 -11.36 18.43
N ARG A 59 -4.17 -11.80 19.59
CA ARG A 59 -3.99 -13.15 20.16
C ARG A 59 -4.52 -14.27 19.29
N VAL A 60 -5.37 -13.98 18.30
CA VAL A 60 -5.92 -14.96 17.38
C VAL A 60 -5.27 -14.81 16.01
N ALA A 61 -5.10 -13.57 15.54
CA ALA A 61 -4.47 -13.29 14.25
C ALA A 61 -3.00 -13.72 14.20
N LEU A 62 -2.21 -13.47 15.26
CA LEU A 62 -0.79 -13.80 15.29
C LEU A 62 -0.53 -15.32 15.32
N PRO A 63 -1.17 -16.12 16.19
CA PRO A 63 -0.99 -17.58 16.15
C PRO A 63 -1.44 -18.18 14.83
N LEU A 64 -2.52 -17.67 14.23
CA LEU A 64 -2.96 -18.13 12.91
C LEU A 64 -1.89 -17.85 11.84
N ALA A 65 -1.32 -16.64 11.80
CA ALA A 65 -0.25 -16.30 10.88
C ALA A 65 0.99 -17.19 11.09
N LEU A 66 1.36 -17.44 12.35
CA LEU A 66 2.47 -18.33 12.72
C LEU A 66 2.18 -19.79 12.33
N ALA A 67 0.96 -20.27 12.52
CA ALA A 67 0.56 -21.63 12.14
C ALA A 67 0.60 -21.83 10.62
N ILE A 68 0.12 -20.86 9.85
CA ILE A 68 0.25 -20.88 8.38
C ILE A 68 1.73 -20.89 7.98
N TYR A 69 2.55 -20.03 8.60
CA TYR A 69 3.98 -19.97 8.30
C TYR A 69 4.71 -21.27 8.66
N ALA A 70 4.46 -21.82 9.85
CA ALA A 70 5.04 -23.08 10.30
C ALA A 70 4.63 -24.24 9.39
N ASN A 71 3.36 -24.30 8.98
CA ASN A 71 2.89 -25.33 8.06
C ASN A 71 3.64 -25.32 6.72
N PHE A 72 4.09 -24.16 6.21
CA PHE A 72 4.91 -24.15 5.00
C PHE A 72 6.22 -24.92 5.12
N PHE A 73 6.82 -24.98 6.31
CA PHE A 73 8.04 -25.74 6.57
C PHE A 73 7.72 -27.19 6.93
N THR A 74 6.63 -27.42 7.67
CA THR A 74 6.34 -28.75 8.22
C THR A 74 5.44 -29.61 7.34
N HIS A 75 4.73 -29.05 6.34
CA HIS A 75 3.76 -29.81 5.52
C HIS A 75 4.34 -31.07 4.85
N HIS A 76 5.63 -31.09 4.55
CA HIS A 76 6.31 -32.25 3.99
C HIS A 76 6.41 -33.42 4.99
N PHE A 77 6.38 -33.12 6.29
CA PHE A 77 6.55 -34.10 7.37
C PHE A 77 5.22 -34.44 8.07
N ILE A 78 4.33 -33.46 8.28
CA ILE A 78 3.11 -33.61 9.10
C ILE A 78 1.80 -33.59 8.28
N GLY A 79 1.90 -33.52 6.96
CA GLY A 79 0.76 -33.42 6.06
C GLY A 79 0.34 -31.99 5.71
N ASP A 80 -0.54 -31.87 4.73
CA ASP A 80 -0.96 -30.60 4.16
C ASP A 80 -2.24 -30.06 4.80
N TRP A 81 -2.09 -29.14 5.76
CA TRP A 81 -3.18 -28.53 6.51
C TRP A 81 -3.64 -27.20 5.91
N ARG A 82 -3.15 -26.82 4.72
CA ARG A 82 -3.42 -25.50 4.09
C ARG A 82 -4.91 -25.22 3.97
N TRP A 83 -5.70 -26.19 3.52
CA TRP A 83 -7.16 -26.03 3.35
C TRP A 83 -7.89 -25.80 4.66
N LEU A 84 -7.49 -26.51 5.72
CA LEU A 84 -8.04 -26.30 7.06
C LEU A 84 -7.68 -24.90 7.59
N LEU A 85 -6.42 -24.48 7.40
CA LEU A 85 -5.96 -23.14 7.80
C LEU A 85 -6.67 -22.02 7.02
N ILE A 86 -6.94 -22.23 5.72
CA ILE A 86 -7.75 -21.32 4.90
C ILE A 86 -9.18 -21.25 5.44
N ALA A 87 -9.80 -22.39 5.75
CA ALA A 87 -11.16 -22.40 6.30
C ALA A 87 -11.22 -21.63 7.64
N VAL A 88 -10.26 -21.87 8.54
CA VAL A 88 -10.14 -21.15 9.83
C VAL A 88 -9.90 -19.66 9.60
N LEU A 89 -9.04 -19.28 8.66
CA LEU A 89 -8.80 -17.89 8.27
C LEU A 89 -10.09 -17.22 7.80
N LEU A 90 -10.80 -17.81 6.84
CA LEU A 90 -12.03 -17.24 6.30
C LEU A 90 -13.11 -17.12 7.39
N TRP A 91 -13.24 -18.13 8.25
CA TRP A 91 -14.16 -18.10 9.38
C TRP A 91 -13.81 -16.97 10.37
N GLN A 92 -12.55 -16.85 10.76
CA GLN A 92 -12.09 -15.86 11.73
C GLN A 92 -12.28 -14.42 11.23
N PHE A 93 -12.13 -14.21 9.92
CA PHE A 93 -12.24 -12.92 9.27
C PHE A 93 -13.62 -12.64 8.65
N ARG A 94 -14.61 -13.52 8.80
CA ARG A 94 -15.94 -13.37 8.17
C ARG A 94 -16.66 -12.06 8.49
N HIS A 95 -16.41 -11.53 9.69
CA HIS A 95 -17.00 -10.27 10.16
C HIS A 95 -16.09 -9.06 9.95
N CYS A 96 -14.87 -9.30 9.46
CA CYS A 96 -13.93 -8.23 9.16
C CYS A 96 -14.34 -7.57 7.85
N ARG A 97 -14.39 -6.22 7.86
CA ARG A 97 -14.63 -5.42 6.66
C ARG A 97 -13.46 -4.47 6.45
N VAL A 98 -13.01 -4.40 5.21
CA VAL A 98 -12.01 -3.43 4.74
C VAL A 98 -12.77 -2.22 4.23
N HIS A 99 -12.46 -1.06 4.77
CA HIS A 99 -12.92 0.22 4.30
C HIS A 99 -11.77 0.91 3.59
N PHE A 100 -12.05 1.57 2.49
CA PHE A 100 -11.04 2.28 1.75
C PHE A 100 -11.58 3.56 1.12
N THR A 101 -10.73 4.57 1.12
CA THR A 101 -10.98 5.88 0.54
C THR A 101 -9.81 6.19 -0.39
N PRO A 102 -10.00 6.14 -1.71
CA PRO A 102 -8.94 6.46 -2.67
C PRO A 102 -8.45 7.90 -2.48
N LYS A 103 -7.16 8.04 -2.18
CA LYS A 103 -6.51 9.34 -2.01
C LYS A 103 -6.19 9.91 -3.40
N GLY A 104 -7.08 10.77 -3.88
CA GLY A 104 -6.94 11.40 -5.20
C GLY A 104 -7.89 12.57 -5.45
N TRP A 105 -8.74 12.88 -4.49
CA TRP A 105 -9.59 14.06 -4.54
C TRP A 105 -8.87 15.19 -3.81
N PRO A 106 -8.54 16.32 -4.49
CA PRO A 106 -8.28 17.53 -3.74
C PRO A 106 -9.52 17.75 -2.87
N GLU A 107 -9.31 17.82 -1.55
CA GLU A 107 -10.34 18.36 -0.66
C GLU A 107 -10.77 19.69 -1.28
N PRO A 108 -12.07 19.96 -1.48
CA PRO A 108 -12.49 21.26 -1.98
C PRO A 108 -11.72 22.26 -1.15
N LEU A 109 -10.89 23.09 -1.81
CA LEU A 109 -10.37 24.27 -1.17
C LEU A 109 -11.56 24.83 -0.41
N LYS A 110 -11.44 25.04 0.91
CA LYS A 110 -12.40 25.90 1.58
C LYS A 110 -12.26 27.20 0.81
N THR A 111 -13.13 27.40 -0.17
CA THR A 111 -13.18 28.63 -0.91
C THR A 111 -13.70 29.58 0.14
N ASP A 112 -12.79 30.31 0.78
CA ASP A 112 -13.07 31.65 1.23
C ASP A 112 -13.86 32.25 0.06
N ALA A 113 -15.11 32.64 0.29
CA ALA A 113 -16.11 32.92 -0.75
C ALA A 113 -15.74 34.10 -1.70
N THR A 114 -14.46 34.46 -1.79
CA THR A 114 -13.87 35.61 -2.46
C THR A 114 -12.81 35.26 -3.51
N ALA A 115 -12.40 33.99 -3.68
CA ALA A 115 -11.33 33.63 -4.63
C ALA A 115 -11.81 32.63 -5.70
N SER A 116 -12.35 33.15 -6.81
CA SER A 116 -12.54 32.37 -8.05
C SER A 116 -11.19 32.17 -8.77
N PRO A 117 -10.88 30.96 -9.28
CA PRO A 117 -9.59 30.64 -9.90
C PRO A 117 -9.52 30.96 -11.40
N TRP A 118 -10.56 31.56 -12.01
CA TRP A 118 -10.48 31.92 -13.41
C TRP A 118 -9.60 33.17 -13.59
N PRO A 119 -8.54 33.13 -14.43
CA PRO A 119 -7.73 34.31 -14.69
C PRO A 119 -8.61 35.40 -15.31
N ALA A 120 -8.45 36.64 -14.85
CA ALA A 120 -9.20 37.84 -15.23
C ALA A 120 -9.17 38.22 -16.74
N GLN A 121 -8.66 37.34 -17.60
CA GLN A 121 -8.54 37.52 -19.04
C GLN A 121 -9.92 37.59 -19.72
N HIS A 122 -10.95 36.98 -19.13
CA HIS A 122 -12.34 37.11 -19.61
C HIS A 122 -13.07 38.37 -19.09
N GLN A 123 -12.48 39.14 -18.17
CA GLN A 123 -13.09 40.40 -17.68
C GLN A 123 -12.66 41.63 -18.49
N ILE A 124 -11.59 41.52 -19.31
CA ILE A 124 -11.04 42.65 -20.07
C ILE A 124 -11.79 42.90 -21.40
N LEU A 125 -12.62 41.96 -21.87
CA LEU A 125 -13.48 42.14 -23.05
C LEU A 125 -14.75 42.98 -22.80
N LEU A 126 -14.98 43.42 -21.56
CA LEU A 126 -16.12 44.26 -21.17
C LEU A 126 -15.72 45.61 -20.55
N SER A 127 -14.42 45.92 -20.48
CA SER A 127 -13.92 47.17 -19.92
C SER A 127 -12.93 47.76 -20.91
N GLY A 128 -13.36 48.78 -21.65
CA GLY A 128 -12.46 49.62 -22.43
C GLY A 128 -11.42 50.27 -21.52
N ASP A 129 -10.33 50.69 -22.17
CA ASP A 129 -9.27 51.57 -21.68
C ASP A 129 -7.97 50.90 -21.19
N ALA A 130 -6.95 50.96 -22.05
CA ALA A 130 -5.53 51.03 -21.68
C ALA A 130 -5.23 52.51 -21.30
N PRO A 131 -4.19 52.87 -20.49
CA PRO A 131 -2.79 52.58 -20.81
C PRO A 131 -1.76 52.49 -19.64
N GLU A 132 -0.51 52.25 -20.04
CA GLU A 132 0.75 52.85 -19.54
C GLU A 132 1.58 52.25 -18.37
N ALA A 133 2.66 51.59 -18.79
CA ALA A 133 4.07 51.65 -18.37
C ALA A 133 4.47 51.98 -16.90
N ARG A 134 5.26 51.08 -16.30
CA ARG A 134 6.44 51.44 -15.51
C ARG A 134 7.51 50.34 -15.51
N GLN A 135 8.71 50.71 -15.97
CA GLN A 135 9.96 49.96 -16.00
C GLN A 135 10.69 49.92 -14.64
N SER A 136 11.77 49.11 -14.58
CA SER A 136 12.88 48.99 -13.60
C SER A 136 12.81 47.69 -12.76
N ARG A 137 13.81 46.79 -12.65
CA ARG A 137 15.28 46.79 -12.86
C ARG A 137 15.80 45.33 -13.05
N PRO A 138 17.03 45.10 -13.56
CA PRO A 138 17.62 43.78 -13.78
C PRO A 138 18.66 43.39 -12.72
N ALA A 139 18.88 42.08 -12.47
CA ALA A 139 20.17 41.50 -12.03
C ALA A 139 20.16 39.95 -11.95
N SER A 140 20.88 39.34 -12.89
CA SER A 140 21.86 38.26 -12.72
C SER A 140 21.74 37.22 -11.58
N ARG A 141 21.41 35.97 -11.96
CA ARG A 141 22.23 34.76 -11.68
C ARG A 141 21.60 33.52 -12.36
N GLN A 142 21.99 33.26 -13.60
CA GLN A 142 21.78 31.96 -14.25
C GLN A 142 22.98 31.06 -13.92
N GLY A 143 22.71 29.93 -13.28
CA GLY A 143 23.71 28.89 -13.05
C GLY A 143 23.10 27.70 -12.33
N GLY A 144 22.75 26.65 -13.09
CA GLY A 144 22.69 25.29 -12.54
C GLY A 144 21.35 24.77 -12.03
N ARG A 145 20.26 24.81 -12.82
CA ARG A 145 19.01 24.06 -12.51
C ARG A 145 18.22 23.62 -13.77
N HIS A 146 18.87 22.97 -14.74
CA HIS A 146 18.18 22.50 -15.96
C HIS A 146 17.25 21.29 -15.69
N TRP A 147 17.69 20.33 -14.86
CA TRP A 147 16.91 19.10 -14.56
C TRP A 147 15.66 19.31 -13.70
N LEU A 148 15.58 20.42 -12.96
CA LEU A 148 14.38 20.78 -12.17
C LEU A 148 13.20 21.19 -13.05
N ARG A 149 13.44 21.65 -14.29
CA ARG A 149 12.37 22.07 -15.22
C ARG A 149 11.60 20.89 -15.83
N HIS A 150 12.25 19.74 -16.02
CA HIS A 150 11.57 18.52 -16.49
C HIS A 150 10.74 17.86 -15.38
N ALA A 151 11.24 17.86 -14.13
CA ALA A 151 10.49 17.39 -12.96
C ALA A 151 9.25 18.27 -12.66
N ALA A 152 9.37 19.58 -12.84
CA ALA A 152 8.24 20.51 -12.68
C ALA A 152 7.14 20.30 -13.74
N ARG A 153 7.51 19.96 -14.99
CA ARG A 153 6.55 19.74 -16.09
C ARG A 153 5.69 18.49 -15.90
N LEU A 154 6.25 17.41 -15.35
CA LEU A 154 5.52 16.18 -15.00
C LEU A 154 4.59 16.38 -13.79
N THR A 155 5.00 17.20 -12.83
CA THR A 155 4.16 17.57 -11.68
C THR A 155 2.96 18.40 -12.13
N ASN A 156 3.17 19.29 -13.12
CA ASN A 156 2.12 20.15 -13.65
C ASN A 156 1.06 19.37 -14.44
N LEU A 157 1.47 18.40 -15.26
CA LEU A 157 0.53 17.53 -15.99
C LEU A 157 -0.31 16.65 -15.06
N ARG A 158 0.28 16.13 -13.98
CA ARG A 158 -0.47 15.39 -12.95
C ARG A 158 -1.52 16.27 -12.28
N ASN A 159 -1.19 17.53 -12.00
CA ASN A 159 -2.11 18.49 -11.39
C ASN A 159 -3.22 18.93 -12.37
N ILE A 160 -2.91 19.09 -13.66
CA ILE A 160 -3.88 19.45 -14.70
C ILE A 160 -4.84 18.29 -15.01
N MET A 161 -4.35 17.05 -15.11
CA MET A 161 -5.23 15.88 -15.24
C MET A 161 -6.08 15.68 -13.99
N ALA A 162 -5.50 15.91 -12.79
CA ALA A 162 -6.27 15.87 -11.55
C ALA A 162 -7.37 16.94 -11.54
N SER A 163 -7.13 18.15 -12.04
CA SER A 163 -8.17 19.18 -12.12
C SER A 163 -9.26 18.89 -13.16
N VAL A 164 -8.93 18.25 -14.28
CA VAL A 164 -9.91 17.92 -15.34
C VAL A 164 -10.81 16.72 -14.95
N LEU A 165 -10.31 15.80 -14.12
CA LEU A 165 -11.07 14.65 -13.61
C LEU A 165 -11.79 14.92 -12.27
N SER A 166 -11.61 16.12 -11.68
CA SER A 166 -12.21 16.48 -10.40
C SER A 166 -13.63 17.03 -10.59
N ASP A 167 -14.63 16.19 -10.33
CA ASP A 167 -16.00 16.62 -10.00
C ASP A 167 -16.03 17.33 -8.61
N PRO A 168 -16.23 18.65 -8.53
CA PRO A 168 -16.01 19.43 -7.31
C PRO A 168 -17.08 19.25 -6.21
N GLY A 169 -18.01 18.30 -6.31
CA GLY A 169 -19.17 18.21 -5.40
C GLY A 169 -19.27 17.00 -4.47
N HIS A 170 -18.44 15.96 -4.60
CA HIS A 170 -18.68 14.69 -3.91
C HIS A 170 -17.81 14.51 -2.67
N PRO A 171 -18.38 14.28 -1.47
CA PRO A 171 -17.60 13.85 -0.32
C PRO A 171 -16.84 12.56 -0.70
N PRO A 172 -15.61 12.34 -0.20
CA PRO A 172 -14.81 11.19 -0.56
C PRO A 172 -15.63 9.91 -0.35
N ARG A 173 -16.00 9.25 -1.45
CA ARG A 173 -16.83 8.05 -1.41
C ARG A 173 -16.04 6.97 -0.66
N ARG A 174 -16.56 6.56 0.49
CA ARG A 174 -16.00 5.49 1.30
C ARG A 174 -16.52 4.16 0.76
N TYR A 175 -15.61 3.35 0.25
CA TYR A 175 -15.93 2.01 -0.23
C TYR A 175 -15.63 0.99 0.85
N TRP A 176 -16.30 -0.16 0.77
CA TRP A 176 -16.06 -1.27 1.67
C TRP A 176 -16.21 -2.61 0.97
N MET A 177 -15.46 -3.59 1.46
CA MET A 177 -15.62 -4.99 1.05
C MET A 177 -15.44 -5.94 2.25
N PRO A 178 -16.12 -7.10 2.27
CA PRO A 178 -15.83 -8.15 3.22
C PRO A 178 -14.37 -8.62 3.09
N MET A 179 -13.69 -8.85 4.20
CA MET A 179 -12.30 -9.35 4.20
C MET A 179 -12.15 -10.71 3.51
N PRO A 180 -13.07 -11.69 3.68
CA PRO A 180 -12.97 -12.95 2.95
C PRO A 180 -12.97 -12.75 1.44
N LEU A 181 -13.78 -11.81 0.94
CA LEU A 181 -13.82 -11.47 -0.49
C LEU A 181 -12.46 -10.92 -0.94
N ALA A 182 -11.85 -10.03 -0.16
CA ALA A 182 -10.51 -9.52 -0.47
C ALA A 182 -9.47 -10.65 -0.55
N PHE A 183 -9.49 -11.62 0.37
CA PHE A 183 -8.58 -12.76 0.33
C PHE A 183 -8.78 -13.66 -0.90
N VAL A 184 -10.04 -13.93 -1.28
CA VAL A 184 -10.36 -14.69 -2.48
C VAL A 184 -9.88 -13.96 -3.73
N LEU A 185 -10.14 -12.65 -3.83
CA LEU A 185 -9.68 -11.83 -4.96
C LEU A 185 -8.16 -11.79 -5.05
N ILE A 186 -7.45 -11.64 -3.92
CA ILE A 186 -5.99 -11.70 -3.88
C ILE A 186 -5.50 -13.06 -4.43
N GLY A 187 -6.07 -14.16 -3.97
CA GLY A 187 -5.69 -15.50 -4.46
C GLY A 187 -5.96 -15.69 -5.95
N PHE A 188 -7.08 -15.16 -6.44
CA PHE A 188 -7.44 -15.20 -7.86
C PHE A 188 -6.45 -14.42 -8.74
N PHE A 189 -6.10 -13.19 -8.37
CA PHE A 189 -5.14 -12.40 -9.15
C PHE A 189 -3.71 -12.94 -9.04
N ILE A 190 -3.33 -13.53 -7.90
CA ILE A 190 -2.07 -14.27 -7.77
C ILE A 190 -2.06 -15.46 -8.70
N TRP A 191 -3.15 -16.22 -8.82
CA TRP A 191 -3.24 -17.34 -9.75
C TRP A 191 -2.99 -16.92 -11.19
N ILE A 192 -3.58 -15.80 -11.63
CA ILE A 192 -3.32 -15.26 -12.97
C ILE A 192 -1.84 -14.89 -13.12
N ALA A 193 -1.29 -14.13 -12.17
CA ALA A 193 0.11 -13.71 -12.21
C ALA A 193 1.08 -14.91 -12.22
N GLU A 194 0.76 -15.97 -11.49
CA GLU A 194 1.53 -17.20 -11.42
C GLU A 194 1.55 -17.95 -12.76
N ASN A 195 0.41 -18.06 -13.44
CA ASN A 195 0.35 -18.69 -14.75
C ASN A 195 1.13 -17.87 -15.80
N ILE A 196 1.06 -16.54 -15.72
CA ILE A 196 1.86 -15.66 -16.57
C ILE A 196 3.36 -15.87 -16.28
N ALA A 197 3.77 -15.88 -15.00
CA ALA A 197 5.18 -16.02 -14.63
C ALA A 197 5.76 -17.39 -15.03
N THR A 198 5.02 -18.47 -14.83
CA THR A 198 5.42 -19.83 -15.26
C THR A 198 5.42 -19.97 -16.78
N PHE A 199 4.53 -19.29 -17.50
CA PHE A 199 4.55 -19.23 -18.97
C PHE A 199 5.82 -18.56 -19.51
N PHE A 200 6.29 -17.50 -18.85
CA PHE A 200 7.56 -16.84 -19.19
C PHE A 200 8.81 -17.55 -18.63
N GLY A 201 8.66 -18.68 -17.94
CA GLY A 201 9.78 -19.44 -17.40
C GLY A 201 10.50 -18.78 -16.22
N ALA A 202 9.84 -17.86 -15.49
CA ALA A 202 10.45 -17.20 -14.33
C ALA A 202 10.87 -18.21 -13.25
N TRP A 203 10.03 -19.23 -13.04
CA TRP A 203 10.33 -20.44 -12.27
C TRP A 203 9.51 -21.60 -12.82
N VAL A 204 9.97 -22.82 -12.54
CA VAL A 204 9.36 -24.06 -13.05
C VAL A 204 9.07 -25.00 -11.89
N TYR A 205 7.87 -25.56 -11.92
CA TYR A 205 7.48 -26.61 -10.99
C TYR A 205 7.83 -28.01 -11.50
N PRO A 206 7.96 -29.02 -10.61
CA PRO A 206 8.37 -30.38 -11.01
C PRO A 206 7.49 -31.03 -12.09
N ASP A 207 6.20 -30.74 -12.06
CA ASP A 207 5.19 -31.20 -13.01
C ASP A 207 5.26 -30.46 -14.37
N GLN A 208 5.93 -29.32 -14.46
CA GLN A 208 6.06 -28.51 -15.68
C GLN A 208 7.39 -28.73 -16.43
N HIS A 209 8.21 -29.71 -16.04
CA HIS A 209 9.49 -29.98 -16.70
C HIS A 209 9.34 -30.44 -18.16
N ASP A 210 8.26 -31.13 -18.50
CA ASP A 210 8.01 -31.67 -19.85
C ASP A 210 7.13 -30.75 -20.72
N GLY A 211 6.73 -29.59 -20.20
CA GLY A 211 5.90 -28.64 -20.93
C GLY A 211 5.08 -27.73 -20.01
N TRP A 212 4.64 -26.59 -20.56
CA TRP A 212 3.79 -25.68 -19.81
C TRP A 212 2.39 -26.26 -19.62
N GLN A 213 1.94 -26.26 -18.37
CA GLN A 213 0.58 -26.62 -18.00
C GLN A 213 0.05 -25.65 -16.94
N LEU A 214 -1.28 -25.54 -16.84
CA LEU A 214 -1.94 -24.70 -15.85
C LEU A 214 -1.50 -25.06 -14.42
N VAL A 215 -1.15 -24.05 -13.64
CA VAL A 215 -0.66 -24.26 -12.28
C VAL A 215 -1.80 -24.78 -11.38
N HIS A 216 -1.59 -25.96 -10.78
CA HIS A 216 -2.56 -26.59 -9.90
C HIS A 216 -2.93 -25.74 -8.69
N TRP A 217 -4.22 -25.81 -8.32
CA TRP A 217 -4.82 -25.11 -7.18
C TRP A 217 -4.08 -25.31 -5.85
N GLY A 218 -3.50 -26.49 -5.62
CA GLY A 218 -2.72 -26.79 -4.42
C GLY A 218 -1.52 -25.84 -4.24
N LYS A 219 -0.85 -25.44 -5.32
CA LYS A 219 0.29 -24.51 -5.25
C LYS A 219 -0.16 -23.07 -5.01
N ILE A 220 -1.28 -22.69 -5.60
CA ILE A 220 -1.86 -21.35 -5.49
C ILE A 220 -2.35 -21.05 -4.08
N SER A 221 -2.92 -22.05 -3.42
CA SER A 221 -3.33 -21.94 -2.01
C SER A 221 -2.15 -21.49 -1.13
N SER A 222 -0.94 -21.97 -1.43
CA SER A 222 0.30 -21.57 -0.73
C SER A 222 0.66 -20.11 -0.97
N TRP A 223 0.75 -19.66 -2.22
CA TRP A 223 1.13 -18.29 -2.54
C TRP A 223 0.12 -17.28 -2.00
N SER A 224 -1.17 -17.62 -2.08
CA SER A 224 -2.26 -16.82 -1.50
C SER A 224 -2.09 -16.66 0.00
N LEU A 225 -1.83 -17.76 0.72
CA LEU A 225 -1.56 -17.75 2.16
C LEU A 225 -0.31 -16.94 2.53
N LEU A 226 0.73 -16.93 1.69
CA LEU A 226 1.94 -16.13 1.92
C LEU A 226 1.65 -14.62 1.84
N VAL A 227 0.86 -14.19 0.85
CA VAL A 227 0.40 -12.80 0.74
C VAL A 227 -0.55 -12.45 1.88
N VAL A 228 -1.41 -13.36 2.30
CA VAL A 228 -2.27 -13.19 3.48
C VAL A 228 -1.41 -13.01 4.75
N ILE A 229 -0.37 -13.82 4.97
CA ILE A 229 0.54 -13.63 6.11
C ILE A 229 1.14 -12.24 6.07
N THR A 230 1.59 -11.78 4.89
CA THR A 230 2.14 -10.43 4.72
C THR A 230 1.11 -9.37 5.10
N PHE A 231 -0.13 -9.52 4.66
CA PHE A 231 -1.23 -8.65 5.07
C PHE A 231 -1.44 -8.66 6.60
N LEU A 232 -1.46 -9.83 7.24
CA LEU A 232 -1.64 -9.96 8.70
C LEU A 232 -0.52 -9.25 9.47
N ILE A 233 0.72 -9.43 9.04
CA ILE A 233 1.89 -8.76 9.63
C ILE A 233 1.76 -7.24 9.49
N VAL A 234 1.45 -6.74 8.30
CA VAL A 234 1.28 -5.30 8.06
C VAL A 234 0.09 -4.75 8.85
N ALA A 235 -1.02 -5.48 8.92
CA ALA A 235 -2.20 -5.09 9.69
C ALA A 235 -1.89 -4.93 11.19
N GLU A 236 -1.16 -5.89 11.77
CA GLU A 236 -0.71 -5.80 13.17
C GLU A 236 0.29 -4.66 13.38
N LEU A 237 1.23 -4.46 12.44
CA LEU A 237 2.18 -3.34 12.50
C LEU A 237 1.47 -1.99 12.47
N GLN A 238 0.49 -1.81 11.59
CA GLN A 238 -0.28 -0.57 11.48
C GLN A 238 -1.12 -0.31 12.73
N ARG A 239 -1.73 -1.35 13.30
CA ARG A 239 -2.46 -1.26 14.57
C ARG A 239 -1.54 -0.88 15.73
N ALA A 240 -0.36 -1.49 15.82
CA ALA A 240 0.64 -1.15 16.83
C ALA A 240 1.10 0.32 16.68
N ARG A 241 1.33 0.77 15.44
CA ARG A 241 1.69 2.16 15.14
C ARG A 241 0.59 3.15 15.54
N GLN A 242 -0.67 2.82 15.28
CA GLN A 242 -1.81 3.65 15.70
C GLN A 242 -1.93 3.74 17.23
N ARG A 243 -1.73 2.62 17.96
CA ARG A 243 -1.72 2.61 19.43
C ARG A 243 -0.62 3.51 19.99
N ARG A 244 0.61 3.41 19.46
CA ARG A 244 1.74 4.26 19.86
C ARG A 244 1.46 5.75 19.63
N ARG A 245 0.90 6.10 18.46
CA ARG A 245 0.50 7.50 18.15
C ARG A 245 -0.55 8.04 19.12
N ARG A 246 -1.57 7.25 19.44
CA ARG A 246 -2.61 7.64 20.42
C ARG A 246 -2.05 7.80 21.83
N ALA A 247 -1.17 6.91 22.27
CA ALA A 247 -0.51 7.02 23.57
C ALA A 247 0.36 8.28 23.67
N ALA A 248 1.18 8.55 22.65
CA ALA A 248 2.00 9.76 22.57
C ALA A 248 1.14 11.05 22.60
N PHE A 249 0.03 11.09 21.85
CA PHE A 249 -0.89 12.23 21.87
C PHE A 249 -1.53 12.45 23.25
N ARG A 250 -1.95 11.37 23.93
CA ARG A 250 -2.52 11.46 25.28
C ARG A 250 -1.51 12.05 26.28
N LEU A 251 -0.26 11.59 26.24
CA LEU A 251 0.82 12.12 27.08
C LEU A 251 1.06 13.61 26.79
N PHE A 252 1.17 14.00 25.52
CA PHE A 252 1.33 15.40 25.12
C PHE A 252 0.17 16.28 25.62
N SER A 253 -1.08 15.82 25.46
CA SER A 253 -2.27 16.54 25.91
C SER A 253 -2.36 16.68 27.44
N ALA A 254 -1.82 15.70 28.19
CA ALA A 254 -1.77 15.76 29.64
C ALA A 254 -0.75 16.82 30.12
N THR A 255 0.45 16.85 29.53
CA THR A 255 1.51 17.81 29.88
C THR A 255 1.12 19.26 29.57
N THR A 256 0.48 19.52 28.44
CA THR A 256 -0.01 20.87 28.08
C THR A 256 -1.13 21.36 29.01
N LYS A 257 -2.02 20.46 29.45
CA LYS A 257 -3.10 20.81 30.39
C LYS A 257 -2.58 21.14 31.80
N SER A 258 -1.49 20.52 32.24
CA SER A 258 -0.85 20.84 33.53
C SER A 258 -0.10 22.17 33.54
N GLY A 259 0.54 22.58 32.43
CA GLY A 259 1.26 23.86 32.35
C GLY A 259 0.35 25.10 32.32
N CYS A 260 -0.90 24.96 31.86
CA CYS A 260 -1.87 26.06 31.82
C CYS A 260 -2.52 26.33 33.19
N ARG A 261 -2.37 25.44 34.18
CA ARG A 261 -3.05 25.54 35.49
C ARG A 261 -2.23 26.25 36.57
N THR A 262 -0.97 26.63 36.29
CA THR A 262 -0.05 27.24 37.27
C THR A 262 0.30 28.71 36.96
N GLY A 263 -0.35 29.35 35.98
CA GLY A 263 -0.04 30.71 35.53
C GLY A 263 -1.00 31.82 36.00
N GLY A 264 -1.83 31.59 37.02
CA GLY A 264 -2.81 32.56 37.51
C GLY A 264 -2.61 32.89 38.99
N HIS A 265 -1.61 33.70 39.32
CA HIS A 265 -1.57 34.41 40.61
C HIS A 265 -2.12 35.83 40.35
N PRO A 266 -3.20 36.27 41.03
CA PRO A 266 -3.63 37.67 40.95
C PRO A 266 -2.64 38.51 41.79
N LEU A 267 -1.89 39.39 41.13
CA LEU A 267 -1.22 40.49 41.82
C LEU A 267 -2.24 41.61 41.98
N GLY A 268 -2.97 41.56 43.10
CA GLY A 268 -3.70 42.68 43.65
C GLY A 268 -3.17 42.96 45.04
N ALA A 269 -2.39 44.02 45.18
CA ALA A 269 -2.19 44.84 46.39
C ALA A 269 -1.39 46.08 45.97
#